data_AF-A0AAV1DZN3-F1
#
_entry.id   AF-A0AAV1DZN3-F1
#
_cell.length_a   1.000
_cell.length_b   1.000
_cell.length_c   1.000
_cell.angle_alpha   90.00
_cell.angle_beta   90.00
_cell.angle_gamma   90.00
#
_symmetry.space_group_name_H-M   'P 1'
#
loop_
_entity.id
_entity.type
_entity.pdbx_description
1 polymer ?
#
loop_
_entity_poly.entity_id
_entity_poly.type
_entity_poly.pdbx_seq_one_letter_code
_entity_poly.pdbx_strand_id
1 'polypeptide(L)'
;MEKVSSIFDGKLDILINNAAILMWKPFEEHTVEDYLTLLSTNLESCYHFSQLAHPLLKASGNGSIVFISSVSSLVSVSGVSVYATTKAAINQLTQNLACEWAKDGIRVNSVAPWLIRTAMVEDYIDLPESAKKI
;
A
#
# COMPACT_ATOMS: atom_id res chain seq x y z
N MET A 1 14.89 10.87 -6.86
CA MET A 1 14.47 10.27 -8.15
C MET A 1 15.51 10.38 -9.26
N GLU A 2 16.57 11.16 -9.13
CA GLU A 2 17.62 11.30 -10.16
C GLU A 2 18.23 9.96 -10.59
N LYS A 3 18.60 9.10 -9.62
CA LYS A 3 19.12 7.76 -9.90
C LYS A 3 18.13 6.90 -10.69
N VAL A 4 16.85 6.92 -10.32
CA VAL A 4 15.79 6.19 -11.04
C VAL A 4 15.62 6.75 -12.45
N SER A 5 15.52 8.08 -12.58
CA SER A 5 15.45 8.77 -13.87
C SER A 5 16.61 8.36 -14.79
N SER A 6 17.84 8.31 -14.27
CA SER A 6 19.01 7.88 -15.04
C SER A 6 18.98 6.40 -15.44
N ILE A 7 18.41 5.52 -14.61
CA ILE A 7 18.34 4.08 -14.89
C ILE A 7 17.26 3.79 -15.96
N PHE A 8 16.19 4.57 -15.97
CA PHE A 8 15.04 4.35 -16.86
C PHE A 8 14.90 5.45 -17.94
N ASP A 9 16.00 6.11 -18.32
CA ASP A 9 16.04 7.12 -19.39
C ASP A 9 14.95 8.21 -19.28
N GLY A 10 14.68 8.66 -18.05
CA GLY A 10 13.70 9.70 -17.75
C GLY A 10 12.24 9.25 -17.84
N LYS A 11 11.97 7.96 -17.94
CA LYS A 11 10.61 7.40 -18.09
C LYS A 11 10.36 6.29 -17.09
N LEU A 12 9.10 6.10 -16.70
CA LEU A 12 8.70 4.95 -15.88
C LEU A 12 7.33 4.49 -16.35
N ASP A 13 7.21 3.26 -16.84
CA ASP A 13 5.92 2.75 -17.30
C ASP A 13 5.05 2.28 -16.14
N ILE A 14 5.64 1.63 -15.14
CA ILE A 14 4.89 0.97 -14.06
C ILE A 14 5.57 1.23 -12.70
N LEU A 15 4.78 1.70 -11.73
CA LEU A 15 5.15 1.73 -10.32
C LEU A 15 4.27 0.76 -9.53
N ILE A 16 4.89 -0.16 -8.79
CA ILE A 16 4.20 -1.07 -7.87
C ILE A 16 4.55 -0.69 -6.44
N ASN A 17 3.58 -0.14 -5.71
CA ASN A 17 3.70 0.17 -4.29
C ASN A 17 3.32 -1.08 -3.47
N ASN A 18 4.31 -1.94 -3.21
CA ASN A 18 4.13 -3.23 -2.54
C ASN A 18 4.59 -3.25 -1.07
N ALA A 19 5.61 -2.46 -0.70
CA ALA A 19 6.19 -2.51 0.63
C ALA A 19 5.15 -2.18 1.71
N ALA A 20 5.08 -3.03 2.73
CA ALA A 20 4.20 -2.86 3.88
C ALA A 20 4.69 -3.71 5.05
N ILE A 21 4.22 -3.39 6.24
CA ILE A 21 4.37 -4.19 7.45
C ILE A 21 3.00 -4.43 8.09
N LEU A 22 2.91 -5.49 8.88
CA LEU A 22 1.74 -5.88 9.66
C LEU A 22 2.15 -6.02 11.13
N MET A 23 1.37 -5.45 12.03
CA MET A 23 1.48 -5.69 13.47
C MET A 23 0.11 -6.17 13.95
N TRP A 24 -0.01 -7.46 14.27
CA TRP A 24 -1.26 -8.04 14.71
C TRP A 24 -1.34 -8.02 16.23
N LYS A 25 -2.23 -7.19 16.79
CA LYS A 25 -2.47 -7.10 18.24
C LYS A 25 -3.78 -6.38 18.59
N PRO A 26 -4.31 -6.55 19.81
CA PRO A 26 -5.44 -5.75 20.31
C PRO A 26 -5.22 -4.26 20.12
N PHE A 27 -6.31 -3.51 19.87
CA PHE A 27 -6.20 -2.10 19.52
C PHE A 27 -5.58 -1.26 20.64
N GLU A 28 -5.94 -1.56 21.87
CA GLU A 28 -5.44 -0.96 23.11
C GLU A 28 -3.95 -1.24 23.39
N GLU A 29 -3.35 -2.20 22.69
CA GLU A 29 -1.93 -2.56 22.82
C GLU A 29 -1.03 -1.90 21.74
N HIS A 30 -1.61 -1.12 20.82
CA HIS A 30 -0.83 -0.30 19.90
C HIS A 30 -0.22 0.91 20.63
N THR A 31 1.09 1.04 20.52
CA THR A 31 1.84 2.24 20.94
C THR A 31 1.77 3.31 19.85
N VAL A 32 2.18 4.53 20.21
CA VAL A 32 2.34 5.62 19.23
C VAL A 32 3.38 5.25 18.19
N GLU A 33 4.46 4.58 18.60
CA GLU A 33 5.54 4.12 17.74
C GLU A 33 5.06 3.09 16.71
N ASP A 34 4.21 2.13 17.12
CA ASP A 34 3.59 1.17 16.19
C ASP A 34 2.74 1.88 15.15
N TYR A 35 1.91 2.82 15.61
CA TYR A 35 1.03 3.60 14.75
C TYR A 35 1.82 4.38 13.70
N LEU A 36 2.83 5.13 14.14
CA LEU A 36 3.69 5.92 13.25
C LEU A 36 4.47 5.02 12.27
N THR A 37 4.99 3.88 12.74
CA THR A 37 5.73 2.94 11.87
C THR A 37 4.82 2.36 10.78
N LEU A 38 3.58 1.97 11.15
CA LEU A 38 2.58 1.47 10.21
C LEU A 38 2.17 2.54 9.19
N LEU A 39 1.89 3.77 9.62
CA LEU A 39 1.54 4.87 8.71
C LEU A 39 2.69 5.20 7.77
N SER A 40 3.89 5.36 8.32
CA SER A 40 5.05 5.76 7.52
C SER A 40 5.39 4.72 6.46
N THR A 41 5.36 3.44 6.84
CA THR A 41 5.69 2.34 5.93
C THR A 41 4.57 2.06 4.95
N ASN A 42 3.31 1.96 5.39
CA ASN A 42 2.23 1.45 4.56
C ASN A 42 1.51 2.54 3.74
N LEU A 43 1.60 3.80 4.16
CA LEU A 43 0.87 4.92 3.55
C LEU A 43 1.82 6.02 3.05
N GLU A 44 2.64 6.60 3.93
CA GLU A 44 3.49 7.75 3.56
C GLU A 44 4.50 7.39 2.47
N SER A 45 5.11 6.20 2.57
CA SER A 45 6.03 5.70 1.55
C SER A 45 5.38 5.68 0.16
N CYS A 46 4.16 5.13 0.08
CA CYS A 46 3.36 5.00 -1.13
C CYS A 46 2.96 6.36 -1.70
N TYR A 47 2.56 7.29 -0.82
CA TYR A 47 2.23 8.67 -1.18
C TYR A 47 3.45 9.40 -1.76
N HIS A 48 4.58 9.42 -1.03
CA HIS A 48 5.77 10.14 -1.44
C HIS A 48 6.40 9.56 -2.70
N PHE A 49 6.47 8.22 -2.84
CA PHE A 49 6.96 7.62 -4.08
C PHE A 49 6.07 7.95 -5.28
N SER A 50 4.75 7.98 -5.09
CA SER A 50 3.83 8.34 -6.18
C SER A 50 4.03 9.79 -6.61
N GLN A 51 4.16 10.73 -5.67
CA GLN A 51 4.46 12.14 -5.99
C GLN A 51 5.77 12.28 -6.76
N LEU A 52 6.82 11.62 -6.27
CA LEU A 52 8.15 11.67 -6.86
C LEU A 52 8.21 11.01 -8.25
N ALA A 53 7.40 9.98 -8.50
CA ALA A 53 7.36 9.24 -9.76
C ALA A 53 6.49 9.90 -10.84
N HIS A 54 5.57 10.81 -10.48
CA HIS A 54 4.64 11.43 -11.43
C HIS A 54 5.30 11.98 -12.71
N PRO A 55 6.42 12.74 -12.66
CA PRO A 55 7.06 13.24 -13.87
C PRO A 55 7.54 12.13 -14.81
N LEU A 56 8.05 11.02 -14.27
CA LEU A 56 8.56 9.89 -15.06
C LEU A 56 7.40 9.06 -15.65
N LEU A 57 6.34 8.86 -14.86
CA LEU A 57 5.11 8.19 -15.30
C LEU A 57 4.43 8.96 -16.43
N LYS A 58 4.37 10.29 -16.31
CA LYS A 58 3.85 11.16 -17.35
C LYS A 58 4.73 11.13 -18.60
N ALA A 59 6.05 11.17 -18.45
CA ALA A 59 6.99 11.13 -19.57
C ALA A 59 6.98 9.80 -20.35
N SER A 60 6.58 8.70 -19.70
CA SER A 60 6.39 7.40 -20.37
C SER A 60 5.27 7.45 -21.43
N GLY A 61 4.18 8.19 -21.18
CA GLY A 61 2.98 8.18 -22.03
C GLY A 61 2.12 6.91 -21.88
N ASN A 62 2.55 5.94 -21.05
CA ASN A 62 1.81 4.71 -20.73
C ASN A 62 1.89 4.40 -19.22
N GLY A 63 1.90 5.44 -18.38
CA GLY A 63 2.10 5.34 -16.94
C GLY A 63 1.01 4.53 -16.23
N SER A 64 1.42 3.67 -15.30
CA SER A 64 0.52 2.87 -14.48
C SER A 64 1.04 2.75 -13.05
N ILE A 65 0.14 2.89 -12.07
CA ILE A 65 0.43 2.62 -10.67
C ILE A 65 -0.47 1.50 -10.16
N VAL A 66 0.13 0.58 -9.42
CA VAL A 66 -0.57 -0.47 -8.68
C VAL A 66 -0.20 -0.38 -7.21
N PHE A 67 -1.18 -0.16 -6.35
CA PHE A 67 -1.02 -0.27 -4.91
C PHE A 67 -1.41 -1.66 -4.41
N ILE A 68 -0.62 -2.21 -3.50
CA ILE A 68 -1.00 -3.42 -2.76
C ILE A 68 -1.73 -3.00 -1.48
N SER A 69 -3.05 -3.10 -1.54
CA SER A 69 -3.97 -2.91 -0.42
C SER A 69 -4.13 -4.21 0.38
N SER A 70 -5.28 -4.42 1.01
CA SER A 70 -5.67 -5.65 1.68
C SER A 70 -7.19 -5.75 1.74
N VAL A 71 -7.78 -6.95 1.80
CA VAL A 71 -9.23 -7.05 2.04
C VAL A 71 -9.62 -6.49 3.40
N SER A 72 -8.71 -6.41 4.38
CA SER A 72 -8.98 -5.73 5.66
C SER A 72 -9.27 -4.22 5.50
N SER A 73 -9.00 -3.63 4.32
CA SER A 73 -9.45 -2.29 3.97
C SER A 73 -10.95 -2.18 3.65
N LEU A 74 -11.60 -3.31 3.39
CA LEU A 74 -13.00 -3.42 2.95
C LEU A 74 -13.87 -4.12 3.99
N VAL A 75 -13.29 -5.00 4.80
CA VAL A 75 -13.98 -5.75 5.86
C VAL A 75 -13.20 -5.65 7.17
N SER A 76 -13.90 -5.71 8.30
CA SER A 76 -13.27 -5.67 9.62
C SER A 76 -12.65 -7.03 9.95
N VAL A 77 -11.39 -7.00 10.40
CA VAL A 77 -10.65 -8.16 10.91
C VAL A 77 -10.07 -7.79 12.27
N SER A 78 -10.30 -8.63 13.27
CA SER A 78 -9.82 -8.37 14.63
C SER A 78 -8.28 -8.35 14.68
N GLY A 79 -7.73 -7.42 15.48
CA GLY A 79 -6.29 -7.31 15.75
C GLY A 79 -5.44 -6.67 14.64
N VAL A 80 -6.05 -6.16 13.56
CA VAL A 80 -5.33 -5.47 12.47
C VAL A 80 -5.85 -4.06 12.20
N SER A 81 -6.48 -3.41 13.18
CA SER A 81 -7.20 -2.14 13.02
C SER A 81 -6.33 -1.00 12.44
N VAL A 82 -5.11 -0.80 12.93
CA VAL A 82 -4.20 0.23 12.41
C VAL A 82 -3.72 -0.13 11.00
N TYR A 83 -3.33 -1.39 10.77
CA TYR A 83 -2.98 -1.88 9.45
C TYR A 83 -4.11 -1.68 8.44
N ALA A 84 -5.32 -2.13 8.78
CA ALA A 84 -6.54 -1.97 7.98
C ALA A 84 -6.82 -0.50 7.66
N THR A 85 -6.63 0.39 8.63
CA THR A 85 -6.75 1.84 8.43
C THR A 85 -5.76 2.36 7.37
N THR A 86 -4.49 1.94 7.42
CA THR A 86 -3.51 2.32 6.39
C THR A 86 -3.90 1.80 5.00
N LYS A 87 -4.44 0.58 4.90
CA LYS A 87 -4.88 -0.02 3.63
C LYS A 87 -6.17 0.60 3.09
N ALA A 88 -7.08 1.03 3.97
CA ALA A 88 -8.25 1.82 3.59
C ALA A 88 -7.85 3.20 3.03
N ALA A 89 -6.87 3.86 3.66
CA ALA A 89 -6.32 5.12 3.14
C ALA A 89 -5.70 4.93 1.74
N ILE A 90 -5.01 3.81 1.49
CA ILE A 90 -4.49 3.46 0.17
C ILE A 90 -5.61 3.31 -0.87
N ASN A 91 -6.75 2.70 -0.54
CA ASN A 91 -7.86 2.59 -1.48
C ASN A 91 -8.45 3.97 -1.83
N GLN A 92 -8.55 4.88 -0.86
CA GLN A 92 -9.04 6.23 -1.13
C GLN A 92 -8.02 7.04 -1.95
N LEU A 93 -6.73 6.92 -1.62
CA LEU A 93 -5.65 7.55 -2.38
C LEU A 93 -5.63 7.05 -3.84
N THR A 94 -5.82 5.75 -4.04
CA THR A 94 -5.89 5.12 -5.37
C THR A 94 -6.97 5.79 -6.22
N GLN A 95 -8.19 5.93 -5.69
CA GLN A 95 -9.31 6.53 -6.40
C GLN A 95 -9.06 8.01 -6.73
N ASN A 96 -8.54 8.78 -5.77
CA ASN A 96 -8.24 10.19 -5.99
C ASN A 96 -7.15 10.38 -7.06
N LEU A 97 -6.05 9.64 -6.97
CA LEU A 97 -4.97 9.72 -7.96
C LEU A 97 -5.42 9.25 -9.36
N ALA A 98 -6.30 8.24 -9.44
CA ALA A 98 -6.88 7.83 -10.72
C ALA A 98 -7.64 8.98 -11.39
N CYS A 99 -8.45 9.73 -10.62
CA CYS A 99 -9.17 10.89 -11.12
C CYS A 99 -8.21 12.05 -11.49
N GLU A 100 -7.27 12.37 -10.60
CA GLU A 100 -6.37 13.52 -10.77
C GLU A 100 -5.40 13.34 -11.94
N TRP A 101 -4.91 12.12 -12.17
CA TRP A 101 -3.86 11.84 -13.16
C TRP A 101 -4.38 11.22 -14.45
N ALA A 102 -5.70 11.02 -14.59
CA ALA A 102 -6.32 10.60 -15.84
C ALA A 102 -5.97 11.53 -17.01
N LYS A 103 -5.93 12.85 -16.77
CA LYS A 103 -5.55 13.85 -17.79
C LYS A 103 -4.11 13.70 -18.31
N ASP A 104 -3.25 13.07 -17.51
CA ASP A 104 -1.85 12.80 -17.85
C ASP A 104 -1.68 11.41 -18.49
N GLY A 105 -2.78 10.68 -18.72
CA GLY A 105 -2.75 9.32 -19.28
C GLY A 105 -2.26 8.25 -18.29
N ILE A 106 -2.21 8.57 -16.98
CA ILE A 106 -1.71 7.64 -15.96
C ILE A 106 -2.89 6.86 -15.37
N ARG A 107 -2.81 5.53 -15.41
CA ARG A 107 -3.79 4.65 -14.75
C ARG A 107 -3.36 4.37 -13.31
N VAL A 108 -4.29 4.37 -12.38
CA VAL A 108 -4.00 4.07 -10.96
C VAL A 108 -5.02 3.08 -10.44
N ASN A 109 -4.56 1.95 -9.91
CA ASN A 109 -5.39 0.87 -9.40
C ASN A 109 -4.82 0.31 -8.09
N SER A 110 -5.64 -0.43 -7.34
CA SER A 110 -5.19 -1.20 -6.19
C SER A 110 -5.65 -2.66 -6.31
N VAL A 111 -4.86 -3.55 -5.73
CA VAL A 111 -5.22 -4.96 -5.52
C VAL A 111 -5.38 -5.16 -4.02
N ALA A 112 -6.43 -5.87 -3.61
CA ALA A 112 -6.71 -6.18 -2.21
C ALA A 112 -6.59 -7.70 -1.98
N PRO A 113 -5.38 -8.25 -1.71
CA PRO A 113 -5.22 -9.65 -1.38
C PRO A 113 -5.85 -9.99 -0.03
N TRP A 114 -6.31 -11.23 0.10
CA TRP A 114 -6.57 -11.85 1.41
C TRP A 114 -5.23 -12.30 2.04
N LEU A 115 -5.28 -13.18 3.04
CA LEU A 115 -4.10 -13.82 3.60
C LEU A 115 -3.34 -14.60 2.53
N ILE A 116 -2.12 -14.15 2.20
CA ILE A 116 -1.18 -14.81 1.30
C ILE A 116 0.02 -15.28 2.10
N ARG A 117 0.44 -16.54 1.93
CA ARG A 117 1.61 -17.10 2.63
C ARG A 117 2.88 -16.37 2.18
N THR A 118 3.41 -15.54 3.08
CA THR A 118 4.65 -14.76 2.93
C THR A 118 5.32 -14.62 4.30
N ALA A 119 6.59 -14.20 4.32
CA ALA A 119 7.31 -13.95 5.57
C ALA A 119 6.61 -12.94 6.51
N MET A 120 5.83 -11.99 5.97
CA MET A 120 5.07 -11.01 6.77
C MET A 120 4.06 -11.67 7.72
N VAL A 121 3.54 -12.83 7.34
CA VAL A 121 2.45 -13.51 8.04
C VAL A 121 2.83 -14.87 8.58
N GLU A 122 4.10 -15.27 8.44
CA GLU A 122 4.58 -16.60 8.84
C GLU A 122 4.30 -16.87 10.33
N ASP A 123 4.56 -15.88 11.20
CA ASP A 123 4.28 -15.95 12.64
C ASP A 123 2.77 -15.97 12.98
N TYR A 124 1.89 -15.57 12.05
CA TYR A 124 0.44 -15.51 12.25
C TYR A 124 -0.31 -16.65 11.55
N ILE A 125 0.32 -17.33 10.59
CA ILE A 125 -0.31 -18.40 9.78
C ILE A 125 -0.54 -19.67 10.61
N ASP A 126 0.26 -19.92 11.65
CA ASP A 126 0.12 -21.07 12.52
C ASP A 126 -0.82 -20.83 13.71
N LEU A 127 -1.44 -19.64 13.80
CA LEU A 127 -2.45 -19.39 14.82
C LEU A 127 -3.67 -20.33 14.63
N PRO A 128 -4.20 -20.91 15.72
CA PRO A 128 -5.36 -21.80 15.66
C PRO A 128 -6.55 -21.10 15.01
N GLU A 129 -7.39 -21.84 14.28
CA GLU A 129 -8.57 -21.30 13.56
C GLU A 129 -9.47 -20.41 14.44
N SER A 130 -9.52 -20.66 15.75
CA SER A 130 -10.26 -19.84 16.71
C SER A 130 -9.75 -18.40 16.82
N ALA A 131 -8.45 -18.16 16.63
CA ALA A 131 -7.86 -16.81 16.61
C ALA A 131 -8.04 -16.10 15.26
N LYS A 132 -8.49 -16.84 14.23
CA LYS A 132 -8.77 -16.33 12.87
C LYS A 132 -10.27 -16.09 12.64
N LYS A 133 -11.11 -16.37 13.63
CA LYS A 133 -12.56 -16.12 13.56
C LYS A 133 -12.87 -14.67 13.90
N ILE A 134 -13.69 -14.09 13.03
CA ILE A 134 -14.29 -12.75 13.09
C ILE A 134 -15.08 -12.60 14.41
#